data_AF-A0A744H8Q0-F1
#
_entry.id   AF-A0A744H8Q0-F1
#
_cell.length_a   1.000
_cell.length_b   1.000
_cell.length_c   1.000
_cell.angle_alpha   90.00
_cell.angle_beta   90.00
_cell.angle_gamma   90.00
#
_symmetry.space_group_name_H-M   'P 1'
#
loop_
_entity.id
_entity.type
_entity.pdbx_description
1 polymer ?
#
loop_
_entity_poly.entity_id
_entity_poly.type
_entity_poly.pdbx_seq_one_letter_code
_entity_poly.pdbx_strand_id
1 'polypeptide(L)'
;MGDGKGLQIGQYASVAADINAGENSHLLIGYNRGNESWENTRKCTVNDNSGVTNCSQPTLSDKELANLPYSTLTGDIHLDKNAALTLGKALYTGAVKAATDSTFSMASNSKWVMSSGSTTGTLKMAPGASIVLSDSTQNNVLNVMGDLEGEGEFELNTRLAEKSGDSIVVHGLASGSYTLKVKDNGGDPVQDGRMQALMSFNNPQQDFSLVNVALAGGYADIGTYRYRLTRQENDYMLYNPVIPWRPLEPAKPNPDTPET
;
A
#
# COMPACT_ATOMS: atom_id res chain seq x y z
N MET A 1 -9.69 -24.80 0.03
CA MET A 1 -8.85 -24.21 -1.02
C MET A 1 -7.92 -25.31 -1.52
N GLY A 2 -8.15 -25.79 -2.74
CA GLY A 2 -7.54 -27.02 -3.26
C GLY A 2 -6.31 -26.74 -4.10
N ASP A 3 -5.29 -27.61 -4.00
CA ASP A 3 -4.29 -27.98 -5.02
C ASP A 3 -3.82 -26.91 -6.03
N GLY A 4 -3.69 -25.65 -5.61
CA GLY A 4 -3.41 -24.53 -6.50
C GLY A 4 -1.98 -24.56 -7.05
N LYS A 5 -1.86 -24.42 -8.38
CA LYS A 5 -0.59 -24.17 -9.06
C LYS A 5 0.02 -22.89 -8.49
N GLY A 6 1.26 -22.97 -8.00
CA GLY A 6 1.92 -21.85 -7.33
C GLY A 6 3.32 -21.59 -7.84
N LEU A 7 3.69 -20.31 -7.87
CA LEU A 7 5.06 -19.85 -8.11
C LEU A 7 5.63 -19.35 -6.79
N GLN A 8 6.82 -19.84 -6.42
CA GLN A 8 7.56 -19.37 -5.27
C GLN A 8 8.89 -18.76 -5.70
N ILE A 9 9.08 -17.48 -5.37
CA ILE A 9 10.38 -16.80 -5.42
C ILE A 9 10.94 -16.84 -3.99
N GLY A 10 11.87 -17.76 -3.75
CA GLY A 10 12.40 -18.04 -2.42
C GLY A 10 13.38 -16.99 -1.88
N GLN A 11 14.04 -17.34 -0.78
CA GLN A 11 15.09 -16.54 -0.15
C GLN A 11 16.28 -16.29 -1.09
N TYR A 12 16.95 -15.15 -0.91
CA TYR A 12 18.16 -14.77 -1.67
C TYR A 12 17.96 -14.65 -3.19
N ALA A 13 16.71 -14.55 -3.65
CA ALA A 13 16.40 -14.40 -5.06
C ALA A 13 16.26 -12.92 -5.44
N SER A 14 16.75 -12.58 -6.63
CA SER A 14 16.48 -11.32 -7.31
C SER A 14 15.91 -11.62 -8.69
N VAL A 15 14.67 -11.20 -8.94
CA VAL A 15 13.93 -11.48 -10.17
C VAL A 15 13.51 -10.17 -10.81
N ALA A 16 13.71 -10.06 -12.13
CA ALA A 16 13.21 -8.97 -12.95
C ALA A 16 12.29 -9.55 -14.04
N ALA A 17 10.99 -9.52 -13.81
CA ALA A 17 9.99 -10.07 -14.71
C ALA A 17 8.58 -9.59 -14.34
N ASP A 18 7.73 -9.42 -15.36
CA ASP A 18 6.30 -9.30 -15.16
C ASP A 18 5.70 -10.68 -14.86
N ILE A 19 4.72 -10.75 -13.97
CA ILE A 19 4.08 -12.00 -13.56
C ILE A 19 2.57 -11.91 -13.79
N ASN A 20 2.05 -12.87 -14.56
CA ASN A 20 0.61 -13.07 -14.72
C ASN A 20 0.19 -14.31 -13.93
N ALA A 21 -0.47 -14.10 -12.80
CA ALA A 21 -1.04 -15.15 -11.97
C ALA A 21 -2.49 -15.40 -12.40
N GLY A 22 -2.74 -16.54 -13.02
CA GLY A 22 -4.07 -16.94 -13.49
C GLY A 22 -5.02 -17.32 -12.36
N GLU A 23 -6.24 -17.67 -12.74
CA GLU A 23 -7.32 -17.99 -11.79
C GLU A 23 -6.90 -19.03 -10.73
N ASN A 24 -7.23 -18.77 -9.46
CA ASN A 24 -6.94 -19.64 -8.31
C ASN A 24 -5.44 -19.96 -8.10
N SER A 25 -4.52 -19.20 -8.72
CA SER A 25 -3.08 -19.41 -8.55
C SER A 25 -2.54 -18.72 -7.30
N HIS A 26 -1.37 -19.19 -6.84
CA HIS A 26 -0.69 -18.64 -5.67
C HIS A 26 0.72 -18.15 -6.04
N LEU A 27 1.04 -16.91 -5.73
CA LEU A 27 2.37 -16.33 -5.88
C LEU A 27 2.93 -16.02 -4.49
N LEU A 28 4.09 -16.58 -4.15
CA LEU A 28 4.79 -16.32 -2.90
C LEU A 28 6.18 -15.73 -3.19
N ILE A 29 6.49 -14.57 -2.64
CA ILE A 29 7.76 -13.88 -2.86
C ILE A 29 8.44 -13.62 -1.52
N GLY A 30 9.69 -14.07 -1.38
CA GLY A 30 10.49 -13.96 -0.17
C GLY A 30 10.18 -15.03 0.88
N TYR A 31 10.80 -14.88 2.05
CA TYR A 31 10.52 -15.76 3.18
C TYR A 31 9.21 -15.37 3.85
N ASN A 32 8.27 -16.30 3.94
CA ASN A 32 7.01 -16.15 4.65
C ASN A 32 6.77 -17.36 5.56
N ARG A 33 6.17 -17.07 6.72
CA ARG A 33 5.67 -18.06 7.67
C ARG A 33 4.22 -17.71 7.99
N GLY A 34 3.31 -18.31 7.24
CA GLY A 34 1.87 -18.20 7.48
C GLY A 34 1.34 -19.29 8.40
N ASN A 35 0.02 -19.30 8.57
CA ASN A 35 -0.69 -20.28 9.37
C ASN A 35 -0.89 -21.58 8.58
N GLU A 36 -1.04 -21.46 7.26
CA GLU A 36 -1.28 -22.59 6.38
C GLU A 36 0.01 -23.07 5.70
N SER A 37 0.07 -24.37 5.38
CA SER A 37 1.28 -24.96 4.77
C SER A 37 1.65 -24.34 3.43
N TRP A 38 0.68 -23.91 2.63
CA TRP A 38 0.86 -23.30 1.31
C TRP A 38 1.32 -21.83 1.37
N GLU A 39 1.15 -21.17 2.53
CA GLU A 39 1.66 -19.82 2.79
C GLU A 39 3.13 -19.84 3.18
N ASN A 40 3.70 -20.99 3.51
CA ASN A 40 5.07 -21.08 4.02
C ASN A 40 6.09 -21.30 2.92
N THR A 41 7.16 -20.51 2.96
CA THR A 41 8.29 -20.68 2.04
C THR A 41 8.93 -22.05 2.21
N ARG A 42 9.01 -22.79 1.10
CA ARG A 42 9.70 -24.07 1.01
C ARG A 42 11.15 -23.85 0.57
N LYS A 43 12.11 -24.36 1.34
CA LYS A 43 13.53 -24.42 0.97
C LYS A 43 13.81 -25.79 0.39
N CYS A 44 14.25 -25.84 -0.87
CA CYS A 44 14.66 -27.07 -1.54
C CYS A 44 16.17 -27.05 -1.78
N THR A 45 16.84 -28.15 -1.47
CA THR A 45 18.27 -28.36 -1.73
C THR A 45 18.43 -29.60 -2.58
N VAL A 46 19.26 -29.51 -3.62
CA VAL A 46 19.66 -30.65 -4.44
C VAL A 46 20.99 -31.17 -3.93
N ASN A 47 21.09 -32.48 -3.73
CA ASN A 47 22.37 -33.10 -3.41
C ASN A 47 23.20 -33.21 -4.70
N ASP A 48 24.38 -32.56 -4.73
CA ASP A 48 25.22 -32.50 -5.94
C ASP A 48 25.74 -33.88 -6.40
N ASN A 49 25.87 -34.85 -5.49
CA ASN A 49 26.37 -36.18 -5.82
C ASN A 49 25.27 -37.13 -6.29
N SER A 50 24.09 -37.10 -5.67
CA SER A 50 22.99 -38.03 -5.96
C SER A 50 21.88 -37.44 -6.84
N GLY A 51 21.85 -36.12 -7.04
CA GLY A 51 20.77 -35.41 -7.71
C GLY A 51 19.45 -35.38 -6.91
N VAL A 52 19.41 -35.96 -5.71
CA VAL A 52 18.20 -36.04 -4.90
C VAL A 52 17.84 -34.65 -4.37
N THR A 53 16.61 -34.22 -4.63
CA THR A 53 16.05 -32.98 -4.10
C THR A 53 15.33 -33.23 -2.80
N ASN A 54 15.70 -32.49 -1.75
CA ASN A 54 15.01 -32.49 -0.46
C ASN A 54 14.43 -31.10 -0.20
N CYS A 55 13.16 -31.04 0.17
CA CYS A 55 12.46 -29.80 0.47
C CYS A 55 11.95 -29.79 1.90
N SER A 56 12.08 -28.66 2.58
CA SER A 56 11.56 -28.43 3.93
C SER A 56 10.99 -27.03 4.07
N GLN A 57 10.26 -26.76 5.15
CA GLN A 57 9.73 -25.43 5.48
C GLN A 57 10.44 -24.94 6.76
N PRO A 58 11.67 -24.42 6.64
CA PRO A 58 12.45 -24.05 7.81
C PRO A 58 11.78 -22.89 8.56
N THR A 59 11.67 -23.02 9.87
CA THR A 59 11.32 -21.90 10.76
C THR A 59 12.60 -21.18 11.12
N LEU A 60 12.66 -19.87 10.84
CA LEU A 60 13.77 -19.02 11.23
C LEU A 60 13.50 -18.44 12.63
N SER A 61 14.54 -18.35 13.45
CA SER A 61 14.51 -17.52 14.66
C SER A 61 14.43 -16.03 14.30
N ASP A 62 14.00 -15.18 15.24
CA ASP A 62 13.93 -13.72 15.03
C ASP A 62 15.27 -13.13 14.56
N LYS A 63 16.37 -13.62 15.12
CA LYS A 63 17.73 -13.17 14.73
C LYS A 63 18.07 -13.57 13.30
N GLU A 64 17.73 -14.79 12.88
CA GLU A 64 17.94 -15.23 11.50
C GLU A 64 17.04 -14.45 10.53
N LEU A 65 15.77 -14.26 10.89
CA LEU A 65 14.83 -13.50 10.10
C LEU A 65 15.29 -12.05 9.96
N ALA A 66 15.77 -11.40 11.03
CA ALA A 66 16.29 -10.02 10.97
C ALA A 66 17.49 -9.89 10.02
N ASN A 67 18.42 -10.85 10.06
CA ASN A 67 19.63 -10.87 9.22
C ASN A 67 19.40 -11.36 7.79
N LEU A 68 18.26 -12.03 7.52
CA LEU A 68 17.92 -12.48 6.17
C LEU A 68 17.75 -11.26 5.24
N PRO A 69 18.51 -11.14 4.15
CA PRO A 69 18.31 -10.08 3.19
C PRO A 69 16.95 -10.20 2.50
N TYR A 70 16.45 -9.07 2.02
CA TYR A 70 15.25 -9.01 1.20
C TYR A 70 15.46 -9.80 -0.09
N SER A 71 14.49 -10.66 -0.44
CA SER A 71 14.37 -11.13 -1.83
C SER A 71 13.75 -10.02 -2.66
N THR A 72 14.16 -9.84 -3.90
CA THR A 72 13.71 -8.71 -4.72
C THR A 72 12.92 -9.21 -5.93
N LEU A 73 11.79 -8.56 -6.20
CA LEU A 73 11.08 -8.70 -7.47
C LEU A 73 10.89 -7.30 -8.08
N THR A 74 11.26 -7.16 -9.34
CA THR A 74 10.97 -5.97 -10.15
C THR A 74 10.20 -6.36 -11.40
N GLY A 75 9.12 -5.64 -11.70
CA GLY A 75 8.19 -5.95 -12.79
C GLY A 75 6.75 -5.90 -12.30
N ASP A 76 5.79 -5.84 -13.21
CA ASP A 76 4.39 -5.68 -12.84
C ASP A 76 3.73 -7.05 -12.54
N ILE A 77 2.75 -7.06 -11.65
CA ILE A 77 1.98 -8.25 -11.31
C ILE A 77 0.51 -8.08 -11.72
N HIS A 78 0.01 -9.03 -12.50
CA HIS A 78 -1.41 -9.21 -12.75
C HIS A 78 -1.96 -10.41 -11.97
N LEU A 79 -3.03 -10.21 -11.21
CA LEU A 79 -3.73 -11.27 -10.47
C LEU A 79 -5.14 -11.43 -11.04
N ASP A 80 -5.44 -12.61 -11.56
CA ASP A 80 -6.78 -12.96 -12.03
C ASP A 80 -7.69 -13.38 -10.84
N LYS A 81 -8.91 -13.81 -11.14
CA LYS A 81 -9.91 -14.17 -10.15
C LYS A 81 -9.41 -15.17 -9.12
N ASN A 82 -9.68 -14.90 -7.84
CA ASN A 82 -9.26 -15.73 -6.71
C ASN A 82 -7.75 -16.02 -6.64
N ALA A 83 -6.90 -15.33 -7.42
CA ALA A 83 -5.47 -15.48 -7.30
C ALA A 83 -4.99 -14.84 -5.99
N ALA A 84 -3.95 -15.42 -5.38
CA ALA A 84 -3.38 -14.93 -4.14
C ALA A 84 -1.91 -14.56 -4.31
N LEU A 85 -1.56 -13.33 -3.93
CA LEU A 85 -0.18 -12.88 -3.79
C LEU A 85 0.18 -12.81 -2.32
N THR A 86 1.28 -13.46 -1.94
CA THR A 86 1.89 -13.33 -0.61
C THR A 86 3.29 -12.75 -0.75
N LEU A 87 3.48 -11.56 -0.22
CA LEU A 87 4.79 -10.94 -0.08
C LEU A 87 5.29 -11.22 1.34
N GLY A 88 6.26 -12.12 1.48
CA GLY A 88 7.02 -12.36 2.70
C GLY A 88 8.09 -11.28 2.92
N LYS A 89 9.23 -11.62 3.55
CA LYS A 89 10.40 -10.74 3.65
C LYS A 89 11.02 -10.48 2.26
N ALA A 90 10.43 -9.54 1.54
CA ALA A 90 10.74 -9.21 0.16
C ALA A 90 10.47 -7.73 -0.14
N LEU A 91 11.27 -7.21 -1.08
CA LEU A 91 11.13 -5.89 -1.67
C LEU A 91 10.56 -6.10 -3.08
N TYR A 92 9.31 -5.71 -3.26
CA TYR A 92 8.64 -5.72 -4.54
C TYR A 92 8.59 -4.32 -5.13
N THR A 93 9.00 -4.16 -6.39
CA THR A 93 8.91 -2.89 -7.13
C THR A 93 8.17 -3.10 -8.44
N GLY A 94 6.97 -2.53 -8.54
CA GLY A 94 6.09 -2.76 -9.69
C GLY A 94 4.65 -2.34 -9.42
N ALA A 95 3.84 -2.33 -10.46
CA ALA A 95 2.41 -2.07 -10.36
C ALA A 95 1.66 -3.38 -10.11
N VAL A 96 0.51 -3.30 -9.44
CA VAL A 96 -0.40 -4.44 -9.28
C VAL A 96 -1.69 -4.12 -10.00
N LYS A 97 -2.17 -5.07 -10.81
CA LYS A 97 -3.52 -5.06 -11.39
C LYS A 97 -4.21 -6.36 -11.03
N ALA A 98 -5.11 -6.29 -10.06
CA ALA A 98 -5.74 -7.47 -9.51
C ALA A 98 -7.27 -7.45 -9.71
N ALA A 99 -7.86 -8.63 -9.91
CA ALA A 99 -9.30 -8.81 -9.83
C ALA A 99 -9.82 -8.55 -8.40
N THR A 100 -11.07 -8.11 -8.25
CA THR A 100 -11.65 -7.75 -6.94
C THR A 100 -11.65 -8.90 -5.93
N ASP A 101 -11.84 -10.14 -6.38
CA ASP A 101 -11.86 -11.36 -5.57
C ASP A 101 -10.47 -11.98 -5.34
N SER A 102 -9.40 -11.34 -5.82
CA SER A 102 -8.02 -11.71 -5.48
C SER A 102 -7.65 -11.29 -4.06
N THR A 103 -6.56 -11.84 -3.54
CA THR A 103 -6.00 -11.44 -2.24
C THR A 103 -4.52 -11.08 -2.38
N PHE A 104 -4.12 -9.95 -1.80
CA PHE A 104 -2.74 -9.57 -1.63
C PHE A 104 -2.40 -9.48 -0.14
N SER A 105 -1.61 -10.42 0.36
CA SER A 105 -1.14 -10.48 1.75
C SER A 105 0.33 -10.04 1.84
N MET A 106 0.61 -9.09 2.73
CA MET A 106 1.95 -8.62 3.06
C MET A 106 2.30 -9.02 4.49
N ALA A 107 3.31 -9.87 4.64
CA ALA A 107 3.85 -10.29 5.93
C ALA A 107 4.62 -9.17 6.65
N SER A 108 5.06 -9.44 7.88
CA SER A 108 5.92 -8.52 8.61
C SER A 108 7.24 -8.29 7.87
N ASN A 109 7.65 -7.03 7.79
CA ASN A 109 8.82 -6.54 7.05
C ASN A 109 8.69 -6.56 5.52
N SER A 110 7.53 -6.89 4.95
CA SER A 110 7.33 -6.79 3.50
C SER A 110 7.36 -5.34 3.04
N LYS A 111 7.98 -5.08 1.89
CA LYS A 111 8.01 -3.74 1.29
C LYS A 111 7.56 -3.79 -0.15
N TRP A 112 6.55 -3.00 -0.48
CA TRP A 112 6.11 -2.77 -1.85
C TRP A 112 6.37 -1.31 -2.23
N VAL A 113 7.02 -1.10 -3.38
CA VAL A 113 7.21 0.21 -4.01
C VAL A 113 6.44 0.19 -5.33
N MET A 114 5.42 1.02 -5.44
CA MET A 114 4.61 1.11 -6.64
C MET A 114 5.38 1.82 -7.75
N SER A 115 5.42 1.21 -8.94
CA SER A 115 5.98 1.85 -10.14
C SER A 115 4.97 2.80 -10.82
N SER A 116 3.67 2.54 -10.63
CA SER A 116 2.55 3.38 -11.10
C SER A 116 1.27 3.07 -10.30
N GLY A 117 0.19 3.81 -10.55
CA GLY A 117 -1.12 3.54 -9.96
C GLY A 117 -1.53 2.07 -10.04
N SER A 118 -2.03 1.54 -8.93
CA SER A 118 -2.25 0.10 -8.74
C SER A 118 -3.64 -0.19 -8.20
N THR A 119 -4.13 -1.40 -8.49
CA THR A 119 -5.42 -1.93 -8.05
C THR A 119 -5.22 -3.31 -7.44
N THR A 120 -5.69 -3.51 -6.22
CA THR A 120 -5.69 -4.80 -5.51
C THR A 120 -7.12 -5.31 -5.32
N GLY A 121 -7.30 -6.61 -5.09
CA GLY A 121 -8.50 -7.14 -4.42
C GLY A 121 -8.47 -6.80 -2.93
N THR A 122 -8.69 -7.80 -2.07
CA THR A 122 -8.45 -7.65 -0.62
C THR A 122 -6.96 -7.47 -0.34
N LEU A 123 -6.61 -6.43 0.42
CA LEU A 123 -5.24 -6.13 0.84
C LEU A 123 -5.11 -6.39 2.34
N LYS A 124 -4.22 -7.33 2.71
CA LYS A 124 -3.93 -7.69 4.09
C LYS A 124 -2.51 -7.28 4.44
N MET A 125 -2.34 -6.50 5.49
CA MET A 125 -1.03 -6.05 5.94
C MET A 125 -0.76 -6.53 7.36
N ALA A 126 0.38 -7.17 7.58
CA ALA A 126 0.85 -7.51 8.91
C ALA A 126 1.72 -6.38 9.48
N PRO A 127 1.82 -6.25 10.82
CA PRO A 127 2.65 -5.23 11.45
C PRO A 127 4.07 -5.18 10.88
N GLY A 128 4.52 -3.98 10.51
CA GLY A 128 5.81 -3.73 9.87
C GLY A 128 5.83 -3.89 8.34
N ALA A 129 4.71 -4.25 7.70
CA ALA A 129 4.56 -4.14 6.25
C ALA A 129 4.49 -2.65 5.82
N SER A 130 5.08 -2.33 4.68
CA SER A 130 5.10 -0.96 4.15
C SER A 130 4.84 -0.89 2.65
N ILE A 131 4.03 0.08 2.24
CA ILE A 131 3.77 0.40 0.83
C ILE A 131 4.22 1.83 0.56
N VAL A 132 5.10 2.01 -0.42
CA VAL A 132 5.51 3.31 -0.93
C VAL A 132 4.75 3.56 -2.22
N LEU A 133 3.82 4.53 -2.21
CA LEU A 133 2.95 4.80 -3.36
C LEU A 133 3.71 5.43 -4.53
N SER A 134 4.68 6.28 -4.25
CA SER A 134 5.60 6.82 -5.25
C SER A 134 6.94 7.15 -4.62
N ASP A 135 8.00 7.23 -5.42
CA ASP A 135 9.34 7.66 -5.01
C ASP A 135 9.76 9.01 -5.64
N SER A 136 8.88 9.63 -6.44
CA SER A 136 9.24 10.69 -7.37
C SER A 136 8.07 11.65 -7.69
N THR A 137 8.10 12.26 -8.89
CA THR A 137 7.18 13.33 -9.28
C THR A 137 5.84 12.86 -9.84
N GLN A 138 5.58 11.56 -9.85
CA GLN A 138 4.29 11.01 -10.29
C GLN A 138 3.34 10.86 -9.11
N ASN A 139 2.05 11.12 -9.33
CA ASN A 139 1.00 10.87 -8.36
C ASN A 139 0.39 9.51 -8.66
N ASN A 140 0.46 8.59 -7.70
CA ASN A 140 -0.12 7.27 -7.82
C ASN A 140 -1.35 7.13 -6.93
N VAL A 141 -2.36 6.45 -7.46
CA VAL A 141 -3.54 6.05 -6.71
C VAL A 141 -3.46 4.55 -6.44
N LEU A 142 -3.59 4.14 -5.18
CA LEU A 142 -3.81 2.76 -4.80
C LEU A 142 -5.30 2.52 -4.60
N ASN A 143 -5.91 1.70 -5.45
CA ASN A 143 -7.30 1.26 -5.30
C ASN A 143 -7.35 -0.13 -4.66
N VAL A 144 -7.87 -0.22 -3.44
CA VAL A 144 -8.15 -1.50 -2.78
C VAL A 144 -9.61 -1.82 -3.06
N MET A 145 -9.88 -2.71 -4.02
CA MET A 145 -11.24 -3.01 -4.46
C MET A 145 -12.02 -3.87 -3.47
N GLY A 146 -11.30 -4.70 -2.70
CA GLY A 146 -11.84 -5.49 -1.59
C GLY A 146 -11.59 -4.83 -0.25
N ASP A 147 -11.47 -5.65 0.78
CA ASP A 147 -11.24 -5.18 2.16
C ASP A 147 -9.77 -4.79 2.39
N LEU A 148 -9.55 -3.84 3.30
CA LEU A 148 -8.23 -3.47 3.82
C LEU A 148 -8.14 -3.96 5.27
N GLU A 149 -7.28 -4.94 5.54
CA GLU A 149 -7.23 -5.63 6.83
C GLU A 149 -5.83 -5.62 7.46
N GLY A 150 -5.78 -5.39 8.77
CA GLY A 150 -4.57 -5.54 9.57
C GLY A 150 -3.88 -4.21 9.88
N GLU A 151 -2.55 -4.19 9.79
CA GLU A 151 -1.74 -3.04 10.21
C GLU A 151 -0.56 -2.80 9.28
N GLY A 152 -0.20 -1.54 9.04
CA GLY A 152 0.89 -1.21 8.13
C GLY A 152 1.19 0.27 7.99
N GLU A 153 2.26 0.57 7.25
CA GLU A 153 2.65 1.93 6.88
C GLU A 153 2.42 2.17 5.39
N PHE A 154 1.82 3.31 5.07
CA PHE A 154 1.78 3.86 3.71
C PHE A 154 2.67 5.10 3.65
N GLU A 155 3.62 5.12 2.70
CA GLU A 155 4.41 6.30 2.38
C GLU A 155 3.83 6.98 1.14
N LEU A 156 3.39 8.23 1.30
CA LEU A 156 2.74 9.05 0.27
C LEU A 156 3.59 10.29 -0.02
N ASN A 157 3.68 10.66 -1.30
CA ASN A 157 4.17 11.97 -1.70
C ASN A 157 3.00 12.91 -2.04
N THR A 158 3.06 14.14 -1.54
CA THR A 158 2.16 15.23 -1.90
C THR A 158 2.89 16.34 -2.65
N ARG A 159 2.10 17.19 -3.30
CA ARG A 159 2.49 18.48 -3.87
C ARG A 159 1.41 19.48 -3.49
N LEU A 160 1.44 19.92 -2.23
CA LEU A 160 0.35 20.74 -1.69
C LEU A 160 0.16 22.07 -2.43
N ALA A 161 1.24 22.68 -2.94
CA ALA A 161 1.14 23.87 -3.80
C ALA A 161 0.35 23.63 -5.09
N GLU A 162 0.48 22.43 -5.66
CA GLU A 162 -0.17 22.01 -6.90
C GLU A 162 -1.52 21.32 -6.66
N LYS A 163 -1.90 21.13 -5.40
CA LYS A 163 -3.15 20.47 -4.98
C LYS A 163 -3.26 19.05 -5.55
N SER A 164 -2.13 18.34 -5.50
CA SER A 164 -2.02 17.00 -6.02
C SER A 164 -1.13 16.13 -5.13
N GLY A 165 -1.19 14.83 -5.31
CA GLY A 165 -0.42 13.88 -4.52
C GLY A 165 -0.92 12.46 -4.72
N ASP A 166 -0.22 11.54 -4.08
CA ASP A 166 -0.65 10.16 -3.96
C ASP A 166 -1.95 10.05 -3.16
N SER A 167 -2.75 9.02 -3.44
CA SER A 167 -3.95 8.73 -2.67
C SER A 167 -4.24 7.24 -2.56
N ILE A 168 -4.96 6.87 -1.50
CA ILE A 168 -5.42 5.52 -1.26
C ILE A 168 -6.94 5.53 -1.24
N VAL A 169 -7.57 4.65 -1.99
CA VAL A 169 -9.04 4.52 -2.03
C VAL A 169 -9.41 3.08 -1.72
N VAL A 170 -10.12 2.88 -0.61
CA VAL A 170 -10.65 1.57 -0.21
C VAL A 170 -12.11 1.49 -0.58
N HIS A 171 -12.48 0.49 -1.39
CA HIS A 171 -13.85 0.28 -1.86
C HIS A 171 -14.60 -0.80 -1.05
N GLY A 172 -13.87 -1.72 -0.39
CA GLY A 172 -14.42 -2.62 0.61
C GLY A 172 -14.43 -2.01 2.02
N LEU A 173 -14.43 -2.87 3.04
CA LEU A 173 -14.36 -2.46 4.44
C LEU A 173 -12.89 -2.36 4.89
N ALA A 174 -12.54 -1.30 5.60
CA ALA A 174 -11.26 -1.14 6.25
C ALA A 174 -11.34 -1.51 7.74
N SER A 175 -10.36 -2.27 8.22
CA SER A 175 -10.21 -2.60 9.64
C SER A 175 -8.74 -2.68 10.04
N GLY A 176 -8.44 -2.36 11.29
CA GLY A 176 -7.10 -2.37 11.89
C GLY A 176 -6.44 -1.00 11.99
N SER A 177 -5.11 -0.92 11.91
CA SER A 177 -4.35 0.31 12.23
C SER A 177 -3.30 0.67 11.18
N TYR A 178 -3.43 1.85 10.59
CA TYR A 178 -2.55 2.31 9.50
C TYR A 178 -1.85 3.62 9.85
N THR A 179 -0.56 3.68 9.53
CA THR A 179 0.25 4.90 9.65
C THR A 179 0.51 5.49 8.27
N LEU A 180 0.27 6.79 8.10
CA LEU A 180 0.56 7.55 6.90
C LEU A 180 1.83 8.35 7.10
N LYS A 181 2.86 8.05 6.32
CA LYS A 181 4.10 8.81 6.26
C LYS A 181 4.05 9.71 5.03
N VAL A 182 3.95 11.01 5.26
CA VAL A 182 3.76 12.00 4.19
C VAL A 182 5.05 12.74 3.94
N LYS A 183 5.45 12.81 2.67
CA LYS A 183 6.50 13.69 2.16
C LYS A 183 5.88 14.65 1.17
N ASP A 184 6.45 15.84 1.05
CA ASP A 184 6.05 16.78 0.01
C ASP A 184 7.28 17.16 -0.82
N ASN A 185 7.13 17.04 -2.15
CA ASN A 185 8.19 17.37 -3.11
C ASN A 185 7.77 18.50 -4.05
N GLY A 186 6.70 19.23 -3.71
CA GLY A 186 6.22 20.39 -4.46
C GLY A 186 6.88 21.70 -4.02
N GLY A 187 6.39 22.80 -4.58
CA GLY A 187 6.72 24.14 -4.08
C GLY A 187 6.07 24.43 -2.73
N ASP A 188 6.41 25.58 -2.13
CA ASP A 188 5.82 26.00 -0.86
C ASP A 188 4.27 26.07 -0.96
N PRO A 189 3.54 25.41 -0.05
CA PRO A 189 2.09 25.36 -0.13
C PRO A 189 1.46 26.75 0.04
N VAL A 190 0.49 27.06 -0.82
CA VAL A 190 -0.37 28.22 -0.65
C VAL A 190 -1.21 28.02 0.61
N GLN A 191 -1.12 28.97 1.55
CA GLN A 191 -1.86 28.92 2.80
C GLN A 191 -3.30 29.39 2.62
N ASP A 192 -4.06 28.69 1.78
CA ASP A 192 -5.49 28.95 1.50
C ASP A 192 -6.44 28.13 2.39
N GLY A 193 -5.89 27.38 3.35
CA GLY A 193 -6.62 26.52 4.29
C GLY A 193 -7.23 25.27 3.66
N ARG A 194 -6.97 25.00 2.37
CA ARG A 194 -7.46 23.77 1.71
C ARG A 194 -6.81 22.54 2.34
N MET A 195 -7.58 21.46 2.33
CA MET A 195 -7.16 20.16 2.80
C MET A 195 -6.89 19.24 1.62
N GLN A 196 -5.98 18.28 1.80
CA GLN A 196 -5.63 17.26 0.81
C GLN A 196 -6.05 15.89 1.31
N ALA A 197 -6.91 15.18 0.56
CA ALA A 197 -7.25 13.80 0.88
C ALA A 197 -6.02 12.90 0.67
N LEU A 198 -5.73 12.05 1.66
CA LEU A 198 -4.67 11.03 1.57
C LEU A 198 -5.24 9.62 1.45
N MET A 199 -6.35 9.36 2.15
CA MET A 199 -7.01 8.06 2.18
C MET A 199 -8.53 8.24 2.26
N SER A 200 -9.27 7.52 1.44
CA SER A 200 -10.73 7.59 1.32
C SER A 200 -11.36 6.21 1.48
N PHE A 201 -12.43 6.11 2.28
CA PHE A 201 -13.21 4.88 2.46
C PHE A 201 -14.57 5.00 1.75
N ASN A 202 -14.68 4.41 0.56
CA ASN A 202 -15.83 4.57 -0.33
C ASN A 202 -16.98 3.58 -0.05
N ASN A 203 -16.86 2.74 0.97
CA ASN A 203 -17.95 1.85 1.36
C ASN A 203 -18.88 2.55 2.37
N PRO A 204 -20.18 2.74 2.06
CA PRO A 204 -21.12 3.39 2.98
C PRO A 204 -21.39 2.61 4.26
N GLN A 205 -20.98 1.34 4.33
CA GLN A 205 -21.09 0.48 5.52
C GLN A 205 -19.84 0.52 6.41
N GLN A 206 -18.87 1.39 6.11
CA GLN A 206 -17.64 1.49 6.89
C GLN A 206 -17.93 1.83 8.37
N ASP A 207 -17.47 0.96 9.26
CA ASP A 207 -17.43 1.24 10.70
C ASP A 207 -16.08 1.87 11.06
N PHE A 208 -16.08 3.18 11.35
CA PHE A 208 -14.87 3.91 11.71
C PHE A 208 -14.32 3.56 13.11
N SER A 209 -15.06 2.81 13.93
CA SER A 209 -14.53 2.31 15.21
C SER A 209 -13.58 1.11 15.04
N LEU A 210 -13.63 0.43 13.89
CA LEU A 210 -12.81 -0.73 13.59
C LEU A 210 -11.48 -0.38 12.89
N VAL A 211 -11.28 0.88 12.53
CA VAL A 211 -10.11 1.33 11.78
C VAL A 211 -9.53 2.61 12.38
N ASN A 212 -8.22 2.61 12.59
CA ASN A 212 -7.46 3.75 13.05
C ASN A 212 -6.45 4.16 11.97
N VAL A 213 -6.43 5.44 11.63
CA VAL A 213 -5.46 6.01 10.68
C VAL A 213 -4.81 7.24 11.30
N ALA A 214 -3.48 7.28 11.32
CA ALA A 214 -2.71 8.38 11.92
C ALA A 214 -1.52 8.76 11.04
N LEU A 215 -1.02 9.99 11.18
CA LEU A 215 0.27 10.36 10.60
C LEU A 215 1.41 9.75 11.42
N ALA A 216 2.49 9.37 10.74
CA ALA A 216 3.75 9.01 11.40
C ALA A 216 4.19 10.16 12.33
N GLY A 217 4.36 9.88 13.62
CA GLY A 217 4.70 10.91 14.62
C GLY A 217 3.59 11.92 14.94
N GLY A 218 2.39 11.76 14.39
CA GLY A 218 1.21 12.61 14.64
C GLY A 218 1.16 13.92 13.85
N TYR A 219 2.14 14.19 13.00
CA TYR A 219 2.20 15.38 12.14
C TYR A 219 3.07 15.14 10.90
N ALA A 220 2.95 16.01 9.90
CA ALA A 220 3.85 16.08 8.76
C ALA A 220 4.39 17.52 8.65
N ASP A 221 5.72 17.68 8.73
CA ASP A 221 6.36 18.98 8.50
C ASP A 221 6.61 19.14 7.00
N ILE A 222 5.94 20.12 6.39
CA ILE A 222 6.00 20.43 4.95
C ILE A 222 6.37 21.90 4.80
N GLY A 223 7.57 22.15 4.28
CA GLY A 223 8.18 23.49 4.32
C GLY A 223 8.33 23.97 5.77
N THR A 224 7.86 25.17 6.07
CA THR A 224 7.88 25.75 7.42
C THR A 224 6.63 25.44 8.25
N TYR A 225 5.69 24.65 7.72
CA TYR A 225 4.38 24.43 8.31
C TYR A 225 4.24 22.99 8.81
N ARG A 226 3.51 22.84 9.92
CA ARG A 226 3.17 21.55 10.50
C ARG A 226 1.73 21.18 10.20
N TYR A 227 1.54 20.15 9.39
CA TYR A 227 0.24 19.60 9.03
C TYR A 227 -0.19 18.49 9.98
N ARG A 228 -1.51 18.32 10.10
CA ARG A 228 -2.15 17.25 10.87
C ARG A 228 -3.15 16.50 10.01
N LEU A 229 -3.61 15.35 10.51
CA LEU A 229 -4.66 14.56 9.90
C LEU A 229 -5.98 14.85 10.62
N THR A 230 -7.03 15.04 9.85
CA THR A 230 -8.41 15.07 10.35
C THR A 230 -9.26 14.15 9.49
N ARG A 231 -10.34 13.61 10.06
CA ARG A 231 -11.33 12.87 9.28
C ARG A 231 -12.49 13.80 8.93
N GLN A 232 -12.81 13.91 7.64
CA GLN A 232 -14.02 14.54 7.15
C GLN A 232 -14.84 13.50 6.41
N GLU A 233 -16.03 13.21 6.92
CA GLU A 233 -16.89 12.15 6.36
C GLU A 233 -16.11 10.83 6.18
N ASN A 234 -15.81 10.49 4.94
CA ASN A 234 -15.14 9.25 4.54
C ASN A 234 -13.64 9.41 4.27
N ASP A 235 -13.12 10.63 4.38
CA ASP A 235 -11.77 10.97 3.97
C ASP A 235 -10.88 11.33 5.16
N TYR A 236 -9.66 10.81 5.13
CA TYR A 236 -8.55 11.26 5.97
C TYR A 236 -7.79 12.36 5.23
N MET A 237 -7.94 13.57 5.75
CA MET A 237 -7.53 14.82 5.14
C MET A 237 -6.32 15.40 5.86
N LEU A 238 -5.27 15.72 5.11
CA LEU A 238 -4.14 16.51 5.57
C LEU A 238 -4.52 17.99 5.58
N TYR A 239 -4.33 18.67 6.71
CA TYR A 239 -4.69 20.09 6.87
C TYR A 239 -3.67 20.85 7.72
N ASN A 240 -3.58 22.17 7.49
CA ASN A 240 -2.81 23.06 8.36
C ASN A 240 -3.71 23.54 9.52
N PRO A 241 -3.41 23.22 10.79
CA PRO A 241 -4.23 23.60 11.93
C PRO A 241 -4.20 25.09 12.28
N VAL A 242 -3.26 25.87 11.74
CA VAL A 242 -3.11 27.31 12.02
C VAL A 242 -3.87 28.17 11.01
N ILE A 243 -4.20 27.62 9.83
CA ILE A 243 -4.90 28.33 8.76
C ILE A 243 -6.31 27.73 8.61
N PRO A 244 -7.35 28.38 9.16
CA PRO A 244 -8.71 27.88 9.00
C PRO A 244 -9.12 27.92 7.52
N TRP A 245 -9.76 26.86 7.03
CA TRP A 245 -10.38 26.87 5.70
C TRP A 245 -11.45 27.95 5.66
N ARG A 246 -11.33 28.88 4.71
CA ARG A 246 -12.39 29.83 4.36
C ARG A 246 -12.80 29.55 2.93
N PRO A 247 -14.07 29.19 2.65
CA PRO A 247 -14.55 29.18 1.27
C PRO A 247 -14.31 30.57 0.69
N LEU A 248 -13.81 30.64 -0.55
CA LEU A 248 -13.73 31.92 -1.25
C LEU A 248 -15.13 32.52 -1.26
N GLU A 249 -15.29 33.73 -0.72
CA GLU A 249 -16.53 34.47 -0.89
C GLU A 249 -16.82 34.53 -2.40
N PRO A 250 -18.05 34.26 -2.85
CA PRO A 250 -18.44 34.49 -4.23
C PRO A 250 -18.03 35.91 -4.62
N ALA A 251 -17.46 36.08 -5.81
CA ALA A 251 -17.18 37.42 -6.31
C ALA A 251 -18.45 38.25 -6.19
N LYS A 252 -18.38 39.37 -5.45
CA LYS A 252 -19.52 40.29 -5.37
C LYS A 252 -19.89 40.68 -6.80
N PRO A 253 -21.19 40.69 -7.18
CA PRO A 253 -21.60 41.19 -8.48
C PRO A 253 -21.00 42.57 -8.69
N ASN A 254 -20.37 42.78 -9.85
CA ASN A 254 -19.79 44.07 -10.17
C ASN A 254 -20.94 45.10 -10.22
N PRO A 255 -20.91 46.19 -9.42
CA PRO A 255 -22.00 47.17 -9.37
C PRO A 255 -22.26 47.87 -10.71
N ASP A 256 -21.35 47.73 -11.68
CA ASP A 256 -21.45 48.32 -13.01
C ASP A 256 -21.98 47.37 -14.10
N THR A 257 -22.65 46.27 -13.73
CA THR A 257 -23.35 45.42 -14.71
C THR A 257 -24.84 45.77 -14.68
N PRO A 258 -25.39 46.48 -15.67
CA PRO A 258 -26.83 46.69 -15.76
C PRO A 258 -27.52 45.33 -15.92
N GLU A 259 -28.57 45.08 -15.15
CA GLU A 259 -29.47 43.95 -15.39
C GLU A 259 -30.04 44.07 -16.81
N THR A 260 -29.88 43.02 -17.61
CA THR A 260 -30.52 42.84 -18.93
C THR A 260 -31.57 41.77 -18.86
#